data_AF-A0A522EZB4-F1
#
_entry.id   AF-A0A522EZB4-F1
#
_cell.length_a   1.000
_cell.length_b   1.000
_cell.length_c   1.000
_cell.angle_alpha   90.00
_cell.angle_beta   90.00
_cell.angle_gamma   90.00
#
_symmetry.space_group_name_H-M   'P 1'
#
loop_
_entity.id
_entity.type
_entity.pdbx_description
1 polymer ?
#
loop_
_entity_poly.entity_id
_entity_poly.type
_entity_poly.pdbx_seq_one_letter_code
_entity_poly.pdbx_strand_id
1 'polypeptide(L)'
;MYTLDWPYAYGKPLSTATFKASPEDFQVNELFTGEFSGEGEHILLKIEKKGLNTEDVVKALARLINKSIKTISYAGLKDRQALSTQWLSIHAPGEDIAGLEDISEPNWRVLEHSRHNKKLRPGFLTGNQFIIQLKQLSEPEAFIQRIEQIKARGVPNYFGEQRFGRNAGNLEKAEALLVQGKRVKDRFLQGIYFSAARSWIFNLILAERVRAGNWCSVLAGDVMQLSGSHSIFVAENDLIELDQRILAKDLSPAGPLPGKRKNMVQG
;
A
#
# COMPACT_ATOMS: atom_id res chain seq x y z
N MET A 1 -19.39 11.26 15.93
CA MET A 1 -18.80 9.92 15.66
C MET A 1 -18.46 9.88 14.19
N TYR A 2 -17.20 9.65 13.84
CA TYR A 2 -16.76 9.63 12.44
C TYR A 2 -17.34 8.41 11.72
N THR A 3 -18.05 8.60 10.61
CA THR A 3 -18.45 7.47 9.76
C THR A 3 -17.26 6.98 8.95
N LEU A 4 -17.10 5.65 8.93
CA LEU A 4 -16.15 4.93 8.10
C LEU A 4 -16.87 3.96 7.15
N ASP A 5 -18.20 4.07 7.05
CA ASP A 5 -19.02 3.31 6.11
C ASP A 5 -19.08 4.07 4.78
N TRP A 6 -18.49 3.47 3.75
CA TRP A 6 -18.30 4.11 2.45
C TRP A 6 -19.19 3.45 1.39
N PRO A 7 -19.77 4.22 0.46
CA PRO A 7 -20.62 3.68 -0.58
C PRO A 7 -19.84 2.77 -1.52
N TYR A 8 -20.50 1.70 -1.97
CA TYR A 8 -19.94 0.71 -2.89
C TYR A 8 -20.23 1.09 -4.34
N ALA A 9 -19.19 1.17 -5.18
CA ALA A 9 -19.33 1.44 -6.62
C ALA A 9 -20.22 0.43 -7.38
N TYR A 10 -20.27 -0.81 -6.91
CA TYR A 10 -21.01 -1.91 -7.53
C TYR A 10 -22.13 -2.44 -6.63
N GLY A 11 -22.65 -1.58 -5.74
CA GLY A 11 -23.58 -1.97 -4.69
C GLY A 11 -22.95 -2.90 -3.64
N LYS A 12 -23.69 -3.15 -2.56
CA LYS A 12 -23.24 -4.06 -1.49
C LYS A 12 -23.00 -5.48 -2.06
N PRO A 13 -21.90 -6.16 -1.71
CA PRO A 13 -21.68 -7.54 -2.13
C PRO A 13 -22.81 -8.47 -1.66
N LEU A 14 -23.23 -9.37 -2.55
CA LEU A 14 -24.19 -10.45 -2.23
C LEU A 14 -23.48 -11.70 -1.71
N SER A 15 -22.21 -11.87 -2.11
CA SER A 15 -21.35 -12.98 -1.72
C SER A 15 -20.67 -12.71 -0.38
N THR A 16 -20.47 -13.77 0.39
CA THR A 16 -19.65 -13.81 1.60
C THR A 16 -18.56 -14.85 1.43
N ALA A 17 -17.44 -14.69 2.13
CA ALA A 17 -16.35 -15.65 2.11
C ALA A 17 -15.50 -15.53 3.37
N THR A 18 -14.83 -16.62 3.71
CA THR A 18 -13.79 -16.65 4.73
C THR A 18 -12.48 -16.17 4.12
N PHE A 19 -12.00 -15.03 4.62
CA PHE A 19 -10.76 -14.38 4.22
C PHE A 19 -9.66 -14.64 5.25
N LYS A 20 -8.42 -14.90 4.81
CA LYS A 20 -7.27 -15.17 5.70
C LYS A 20 -7.49 -16.35 6.67
N ALA A 21 -8.06 -17.47 6.20
CA ALA A 21 -8.30 -18.63 7.07
C ALA A 21 -6.97 -19.28 7.51
N SER A 22 -5.96 -19.30 6.64
CA SER A 22 -4.56 -19.57 6.96
C SER A 22 -3.63 -18.51 6.32
N PRO A 23 -2.36 -18.39 6.76
CA PRO A 23 -1.40 -17.47 6.14
C PRO A 23 -1.22 -17.70 4.63
N GLU A 24 -1.30 -18.94 4.15
CA GLU A 24 -1.16 -19.31 2.75
C GLU A 24 -2.31 -18.79 1.87
N ASP A 25 -3.49 -18.57 2.47
CA ASP A 25 -4.65 -18.01 1.79
C ASP A 25 -4.49 -16.51 1.48
N PHE A 26 -3.48 -15.85 2.05
CA PHE A 26 -3.19 -14.45 1.81
C PHE A 26 -1.70 -14.24 1.63
N GLN A 27 -1.28 -14.20 0.37
CA GLN A 27 0.11 -14.04 0.01
C GLN A 27 0.38 -12.62 -0.45
N VAL A 28 1.48 -12.03 0.03
CA VAL A 28 1.92 -10.69 -0.35
C VAL A 28 3.38 -10.75 -0.79
N ASN A 29 3.60 -10.60 -2.09
CA ASN A 29 4.92 -10.67 -2.69
C ASN A 29 5.39 -9.28 -3.12
N GLU A 30 6.49 -8.81 -2.57
CA GLU A 30 7.10 -7.55 -3.02
C GLU A 30 7.61 -7.68 -4.45
N LEU A 31 7.23 -6.72 -5.29
CA LEU A 31 7.69 -6.64 -6.67
C LEU A 31 8.73 -5.53 -6.81
N PHE A 32 9.81 -5.87 -7.49
CA PHE A 32 10.80 -4.94 -8.00
C PHE A 32 10.99 -5.24 -9.48
N THR A 33 10.71 -4.25 -10.33
CA THR A 33 10.77 -4.39 -11.80
C THR A 33 12.07 -3.86 -12.40
N GLY A 34 12.96 -3.32 -11.58
CA GLY A 34 14.30 -2.93 -12.01
C GLY A 34 15.30 -4.08 -11.87
N GLU A 35 16.54 -3.81 -12.27
CA GLU A 35 17.67 -4.71 -12.02
C GLU A 35 18.47 -4.22 -10.83
N PHE A 36 19.00 -5.15 -10.03
CA PHE A 36 20.01 -4.82 -9.05
C PHE A 36 21.35 -4.65 -9.73
N SER A 37 22.24 -3.85 -9.13
CA SER A 37 23.50 -3.50 -9.77
C SER A 37 24.50 -4.67 -9.81
N GLY A 38 24.28 -5.73 -9.03
CA GLY A 38 25.23 -6.86 -8.92
C GLY A 38 26.50 -6.52 -8.14
N GLU A 39 26.72 -5.24 -7.85
CA GLU A 39 27.80 -4.69 -7.03
C GLU A 39 27.26 -3.66 -6.03
N GLY A 40 28.12 -3.26 -5.09
CA GLY A 40 27.84 -2.20 -4.12
C GLY A 40 27.96 -2.63 -2.66
N GLU A 41 27.73 -1.67 -1.77
CA GLU A 41 27.88 -1.83 -0.32
C GLU A 41 26.68 -2.54 0.34
N HIS A 42 25.59 -2.78 -0.39
CA HIS A 42 24.43 -3.47 0.15
C HIS A 42 24.27 -4.85 -0.47
N ILE A 43 23.95 -5.83 0.38
CA ILE A 43 23.44 -7.14 -0.03
C ILE A 43 21.93 -7.13 0.14
N LEU A 44 21.22 -7.31 -0.96
CA LEU A 44 19.77 -7.42 -0.98
C LEU A 44 19.39 -8.90 -0.88
N LEU A 45 18.47 -9.20 0.02
CA LEU A 45 17.99 -10.55 0.30
C LEU A 45 16.48 -10.59 0.10
N LYS A 46 16.01 -11.44 -0.80
CA LYS A 46 14.60 -11.79 -0.84
C LYS A 46 14.37 -12.92 0.12
N ILE A 47 13.46 -12.70 1.06
CA ILE A 47 13.08 -13.69 2.04
C ILE A 47 11.60 -14.03 1.89
N GLU A 48 11.26 -15.28 2.15
CA GLU A 48 9.90 -15.75 2.37
C GLU A 48 9.69 -15.90 3.88
N LYS A 49 8.56 -15.42 4.40
CA LYS A 49 8.16 -15.64 5.79
C LYS A 49 6.69 -15.99 5.90
N LYS A 50 6.32 -16.74 6.94
CA LYS A 50 4.94 -16.96 7.38
C LYS A 50 4.83 -16.80 8.89
N GLY A 51 3.72 -16.27 9.40
CA GLY A 51 3.50 -16.19 10.85
C GLY A 51 4.50 -15.32 11.64
N LEU A 52 5.33 -14.53 10.98
CA LEU A 52 6.35 -13.66 11.59
C LEU A 52 6.16 -12.22 11.13
N ASN A 53 6.49 -11.25 11.97
CA ASN A 53 6.62 -9.86 11.54
C ASN A 53 7.99 -9.65 10.88
N THR A 54 8.13 -8.59 10.09
CA THR A 54 9.43 -8.25 9.46
C THR A 54 10.54 -8.07 10.50
N GLU A 55 10.23 -7.48 11.66
CA GLU A 55 11.22 -7.28 12.74
C GLU A 55 11.75 -8.58 13.35
N ASP A 56 10.92 -9.63 13.42
CA ASP A 56 11.33 -10.93 13.96
C ASP A 56 12.40 -11.57 13.05
N VAL A 57 12.14 -11.53 11.73
CA VAL A 57 13.09 -12.01 10.72
C VAL A 57 14.38 -11.21 10.74
N VAL A 58 14.30 -9.88 10.87
CA VAL A 58 15.49 -9.02 10.95
C VAL A 58 16.37 -9.36 12.16
N LYS A 59 15.77 -9.62 13.33
CA LYS A 59 16.51 -10.03 14.53
C LYS A 59 17.18 -11.39 14.34
N ALA A 60 16.46 -12.35 13.76
CA ALA A 60 16.99 -13.69 13.47
C ALA A 60 18.15 -13.62 12.48
N LEU A 61 17.96 -12.91 11.36
CA LEU A 61 18.98 -12.69 10.34
C LEU A 61 20.24 -12.03 10.92
N ALA A 62 20.08 -10.96 11.70
CA ALA A 62 21.20 -10.26 12.35
C ALA A 62 22.05 -11.18 13.22
N ARG A 63 21.41 -12.09 13.97
CA ARG A 63 22.08 -13.11 14.78
C ARG A 63 22.84 -14.11 13.90
N LEU A 64 22.21 -14.63 12.85
CA LEU A 64 22.81 -15.64 11.96
C LEU A 64 24.04 -15.12 11.23
N ILE A 65 24.03 -13.86 10.80
CA ILE A 65 25.16 -13.24 10.06
C ILE A 65 26.13 -12.48 10.99
N ASN A 66 25.91 -12.54 12.32
CA ASN A 66 26.69 -11.82 13.33
C ASN A 66 26.86 -10.31 13.04
N LYS A 67 25.78 -9.63 12.64
CA LYS A 67 25.76 -8.18 12.40
C LYS A 67 24.74 -7.47 13.28
N SER A 68 24.91 -6.15 13.42
CA SER A 68 23.94 -5.31 14.11
C SER A 68 22.63 -5.23 13.33
N ILE A 69 21.48 -5.34 14.02
CA ILE A 69 20.15 -5.08 13.45
C ILE A 69 20.09 -3.76 12.66
N LYS A 70 20.84 -2.73 13.10
CA LYS A 70 20.87 -1.41 12.45
C LYS A 70 21.42 -1.42 11.02
N THR A 71 22.19 -2.43 10.64
CA THR A 71 22.71 -2.57 9.27
C THR A 71 21.67 -3.18 8.32
N ILE A 72 20.58 -3.74 8.86
CA ILE A 72 19.52 -4.38 8.09
C ILE A 72 18.35 -3.42 7.93
N SER A 73 17.82 -3.31 6.72
CA SER A 73 16.73 -2.43 6.36
C SER A 73 15.77 -3.07 5.37
N TYR A 74 14.59 -2.48 5.21
CA TYR A 74 13.51 -3.01 4.38
C TYR A 74 12.61 -1.86 3.91
N ALA A 75 11.88 -2.08 2.81
CA ALA A 75 11.07 -1.05 2.19
C ALA A 75 9.66 -0.91 2.82
N GLY A 76 9.17 -1.94 3.53
CA GLY A 76 7.90 -1.89 4.22
C GLY A 76 7.72 -2.99 5.26
N LEU A 77 6.72 -2.83 6.12
CA LEU A 77 6.29 -3.88 7.03
C LEU A 77 5.34 -4.84 6.30
N LYS A 78 5.35 -6.10 6.73
CA LYS A 78 4.44 -7.13 6.22
C LYS A 78 3.63 -7.75 7.34
N ASP A 79 2.37 -8.07 7.03
CA ASP A 79 1.44 -8.70 7.95
C ASP A 79 2.01 -10.01 8.52
N ARG A 80 1.72 -10.28 9.80
CA ARG A 80 2.03 -11.56 10.44
C ARG A 80 1.20 -12.71 9.87
N GLN A 81 -0.08 -12.42 9.61
CA GLN A 81 -1.09 -13.37 9.14
C GLN A 81 -1.10 -13.42 7.60
N ALA A 82 0.07 -13.69 7.03
CA ALA A 82 0.29 -13.79 5.60
C ALA A 82 1.51 -14.67 5.33
N LEU A 83 1.50 -15.37 4.21
CA LEU A 83 2.74 -15.81 3.55
C LEU A 83 3.27 -14.61 2.75
N SER A 84 4.51 -14.20 2.98
CA SER A 84 5.00 -12.99 2.31
C SER A 84 6.42 -13.14 1.83
N THR A 85 6.68 -12.68 0.61
CA THR A 85 8.04 -12.44 0.14
C THR A 85 8.36 -10.94 0.21
N GLN A 86 9.53 -10.61 0.76
CA GLN A 86 9.98 -9.23 0.88
C GLN A 86 11.49 -9.12 0.72
N TRP A 87 11.96 -7.93 0.38
CA TRP A 87 13.36 -7.61 0.26
C TRP A 87 13.89 -6.94 1.53
N LEU A 88 14.99 -7.51 2.04
CA LEU A 88 15.84 -6.92 3.07
C LEU A 88 17.13 -6.41 2.43
N SER A 89 17.76 -5.43 3.05
CA SER A 89 19.03 -4.84 2.63
C SER A 89 19.98 -4.80 3.80
N ILE A 90 21.06 -5.55 3.72
CA ILE A 90 22.17 -5.56 4.68
C ILE A 90 23.23 -4.61 4.16
N HIS A 91 23.64 -3.65 4.97
CA HIS A 91 24.84 -2.86 4.72
C HIS A 91 26.10 -3.67 5.07
N ALA A 92 26.89 -4.02 4.06
CA ALA A 92 28.06 -4.90 4.12
C ALA A 92 29.12 -4.44 3.07
N PRO A 93 29.76 -3.27 3.29
CA PRO A 93 30.71 -2.69 2.35
C PRO A 93 31.98 -3.55 2.23
N GLY A 94 32.24 -4.07 1.03
CA GLY A 94 33.41 -4.93 0.76
C GLY A 94 33.40 -6.28 1.49
N GLU A 95 32.31 -6.65 2.15
CA GLU A 95 32.18 -7.88 2.92
C GLU A 95 31.29 -8.88 2.19
N ASP A 96 31.77 -10.10 1.96
CA ASP A 96 30.93 -11.22 1.54
C ASP A 96 30.45 -12.01 2.76
N ILE A 97 29.15 -12.33 2.80
CA ILE A 97 28.55 -13.12 3.87
C ILE A 97 28.26 -14.51 3.29
N ALA A 98 29.04 -15.51 3.68
CA ALA A 98 28.90 -16.86 3.18
C ALA A 98 27.60 -17.54 3.68
N GLY A 99 27.01 -18.38 2.82
CA GLY A 99 25.85 -19.21 3.18
C GLY A 99 24.53 -18.47 3.29
N LEU A 100 24.41 -17.26 2.72
CA LEU A 100 23.16 -16.51 2.73
C LEU A 100 22.02 -17.26 2.05
N GLU A 101 22.32 -17.93 0.94
CA GLU A 101 21.40 -18.78 0.17
C GLU A 101 20.87 -19.98 0.97
N ASP A 102 21.63 -20.48 1.95
CA ASP A 102 21.28 -21.64 2.76
C ASP A 102 20.49 -21.27 4.03
N ILE A 103 20.30 -19.98 4.31
CA ILE A 103 19.58 -19.53 5.50
C ILE A 103 18.12 -19.97 5.44
N SER A 104 17.77 -20.85 6.36
CA SER A 104 16.41 -21.35 6.57
C SER A 104 16.19 -21.63 8.05
N GLU A 105 15.11 -21.06 8.61
CA GLU A 105 14.68 -21.27 9.99
C GLU A 105 13.17 -21.57 10.01
N PRO A 106 12.60 -22.04 11.13
CA PRO A 106 11.17 -22.25 11.23
C PRO A 106 10.38 -21.01 10.81
N ASN A 107 9.58 -21.17 9.76
CA ASN A 107 8.67 -20.16 9.20
C ASN A 107 9.31 -19.03 8.38
N TRP A 108 10.60 -19.08 8.06
CA TRP A 108 11.19 -18.16 7.07
C TRP A 108 12.47 -18.72 6.43
N ARG A 109 12.77 -18.26 5.21
CA ARG A 109 13.98 -18.65 4.46
C ARG A 109 14.42 -17.55 3.49
N VAL A 110 15.68 -17.59 3.11
CA VAL A 110 16.19 -16.80 1.97
C VAL A 110 15.79 -17.51 0.67
N LEU A 111 15.38 -16.73 -0.32
CA LEU A 111 15.02 -17.21 -1.66
C LEU A 111 16.10 -16.87 -2.69
N GLU A 112 16.64 -15.65 -2.61
CA GLU A 112 17.66 -15.15 -3.52
C GLU A 112 18.37 -13.95 -2.90
N HIS A 113 19.57 -13.65 -3.41
CA HIS A 113 20.32 -12.45 -3.03
C HIS A 113 21.07 -11.84 -4.21
N SER A 114 21.35 -10.55 -4.10
CA SER A 114 22.15 -9.79 -5.07
C SER A 114 22.76 -8.58 -4.40
N ARG A 115 23.84 -8.01 -4.96
CA ARG A 115 24.37 -6.73 -4.47
C ARG A 115 23.67 -5.54 -5.10
N HIS A 116 23.61 -4.45 -4.34
CA HIS A 116 23.14 -3.18 -4.83
C HIS A 116 23.91 -1.98 -4.25
N ASN A 117 24.01 -0.92 -5.06
CA ASN A 117 24.64 0.34 -4.67
C ASN A 117 23.84 1.12 -3.62
N LYS A 118 22.53 0.88 -3.51
CA LYS A 118 21.64 1.66 -2.64
C LYS A 118 20.92 0.79 -1.62
N LYS A 119 20.80 1.35 -0.41
CA LYS A 119 19.92 0.85 0.64
C LYS A 119 18.46 0.80 0.19
N LEU A 120 17.73 -0.25 0.57
CA LEU A 120 16.26 -0.27 0.45
C LEU A 120 15.60 0.77 1.35
N ARG A 121 14.67 1.53 0.79
CA ARG A 121 13.88 2.55 1.50
C ARG A 121 12.42 2.45 1.06
N PRO A 122 11.46 2.98 1.86
CA PRO A 122 10.09 3.13 1.41
C PRO A 122 10.02 3.84 0.04
N GLY A 123 9.28 3.27 -0.91
CA GLY A 123 9.20 3.75 -2.29
C GLY A 123 10.20 3.12 -3.26
N PHE A 124 11.09 2.23 -2.81
CA PHE A 124 12.01 1.50 -3.69
C PHE A 124 11.32 0.40 -4.52
N LEU A 125 10.26 -0.19 -3.96
CA LEU A 125 9.52 -1.28 -4.61
C LEU A 125 8.51 -0.74 -5.61
N THR A 126 8.29 -1.49 -6.69
CA THR A 126 7.26 -1.17 -7.70
C THR A 126 5.86 -1.37 -7.13
N GLY A 127 5.67 -2.40 -6.31
CA GLY A 127 4.38 -2.70 -5.71
C GLY A 127 4.37 -4.01 -4.94
N ASN A 128 3.17 -4.52 -4.67
CA ASN A 128 2.99 -5.86 -4.09
C ASN A 128 2.04 -6.64 -4.99
N GLN A 129 2.37 -7.90 -5.27
CA GLN A 129 1.45 -8.87 -5.81
C GLN A 129 0.70 -9.53 -4.66
N PHE A 130 -0.63 -9.54 -4.75
CA PHE A 130 -1.48 -10.23 -3.80
C PHE A 130 -2.01 -11.51 -4.44
N ILE A 131 -1.86 -12.64 -3.75
CA ILE A 131 -2.53 -13.91 -4.10
C ILE A 131 -3.48 -14.22 -2.95
N ILE A 132 -4.78 -14.22 -3.23
CA ILE A 132 -5.82 -14.33 -2.21
C ILE A 132 -6.68 -15.54 -2.54
N GLN A 133 -6.76 -16.48 -1.59
CA GLN A 133 -7.70 -17.57 -1.61
C GLN A 133 -8.87 -17.26 -0.67
N LEU A 134 -10.07 -17.19 -1.24
CA LEU A 134 -11.31 -17.07 -0.49
C LEU A 134 -11.89 -18.46 -0.27
N LYS A 135 -12.20 -18.80 0.98
CA LYS A 135 -12.81 -20.10 1.35
C LYS A 135 -14.30 -19.91 1.65
N GLN A 136 -15.08 -20.97 1.48
CA GLN A 136 -16.52 -20.97 1.80
C GLN A 136 -17.28 -19.82 1.10
N LEU A 137 -17.00 -19.60 -0.18
CA LEU A 137 -17.64 -18.56 -0.97
C LEU A 137 -19.13 -18.85 -1.15
N SER A 138 -19.99 -17.92 -0.75
CA SER A 138 -21.41 -17.91 -1.10
C SER A 138 -21.63 -17.16 -2.41
N GLU A 139 -22.70 -17.49 -3.14
CA GLU A 139 -23.10 -16.80 -4.38
C GLU A 139 -21.94 -16.63 -5.39
N PRO A 140 -21.32 -17.73 -5.87
CA PRO A 140 -20.12 -17.67 -6.71
C PRO A 140 -20.35 -16.92 -8.04
N GLU A 141 -21.53 -17.03 -8.64
CA GLU A 141 -21.87 -16.31 -9.87
C GLU A 141 -21.87 -14.79 -9.66
N ALA A 142 -22.47 -14.31 -8.56
CA ALA A 142 -22.48 -12.89 -8.21
C ALA A 142 -21.07 -12.38 -7.89
N PHE A 143 -20.21 -13.22 -7.30
CA PHE A 143 -18.81 -12.91 -7.07
C PHE A 143 -18.05 -12.76 -8.38
N ILE A 144 -18.16 -13.72 -9.30
CA ILE A 144 -17.49 -13.70 -10.61
C ILE A 144 -17.91 -12.46 -11.42
N GLN A 145 -19.21 -12.17 -11.47
CA GLN A 145 -19.72 -10.97 -12.14
C GLN A 145 -19.08 -9.68 -11.58
N ARG A 146 -18.93 -9.60 -10.26
CA ARG A 146 -18.28 -8.47 -9.59
C ARG A 146 -16.79 -8.37 -9.91
N ILE A 147 -16.09 -9.51 -10.00
CA ILE A 147 -14.68 -9.53 -10.42
C ILE A 147 -14.53 -9.00 -11.84
N GLU A 148 -15.42 -9.34 -12.77
CA GLU A 148 -15.38 -8.79 -14.14
C GLU A 148 -15.63 -7.27 -14.15
N GLN A 149 -16.55 -6.76 -13.33
CA GLN A 149 -16.74 -5.31 -13.16
C GLN A 149 -15.47 -4.62 -12.64
N ILE A 150 -14.82 -5.21 -11.62
CA ILE A 150 -13.57 -4.71 -11.05
C ILE A 150 -12.44 -4.77 -12.07
N LYS A 151 -12.35 -5.83 -12.87
CA LYS A 151 -11.33 -5.96 -13.92
C LYS A 151 -11.47 -4.85 -14.97
N ALA A 152 -12.70 -4.51 -15.32
CA ALA A 152 -13.00 -3.46 -16.29
C ALA A 152 -12.75 -2.04 -15.73
N ARG A 153 -13.23 -1.73 -14.53
CA ARG A 153 -13.29 -0.34 -14.03
C ARG A 153 -12.53 -0.08 -12.72
N GLY A 154 -11.97 -1.11 -12.09
CA GLY A 154 -11.24 -1.00 -10.82
C GLY A 154 -12.16 -0.96 -9.61
N VAL A 155 -11.69 -0.33 -8.53
CA VAL A 155 -12.48 -0.07 -7.31
C VAL A 155 -12.17 1.34 -6.80
N PRO A 156 -13.09 1.97 -6.05
CA PRO A 156 -12.78 3.20 -5.33
C PRO A 156 -11.61 2.99 -4.36
N ASN A 157 -10.57 3.81 -4.48
CA ASN A 157 -9.34 3.69 -3.71
C ASN A 157 -9.45 4.32 -2.30
N TYR A 158 -10.43 3.86 -1.50
CA TYR A 158 -10.59 4.36 -0.13
C TYR A 158 -9.40 4.00 0.77
N PHE A 159 -9.08 4.89 1.71
CA PHE A 159 -8.27 4.52 2.86
C PHE A 159 -9.09 3.61 3.79
N GLY A 160 -8.56 2.41 4.09
CA GLY A 160 -9.20 1.46 5.00
C GLY A 160 -9.16 1.86 6.48
N GLU A 161 -9.99 1.21 7.30
CA GLU A 161 -10.23 1.55 8.71
C GLU A 161 -8.95 1.67 9.55
N GLN A 162 -7.95 0.81 9.29
CA GLN A 162 -6.66 0.82 9.98
C GLN A 162 -5.98 2.20 9.94
N ARG A 163 -6.19 2.98 8.87
CA ARG A 163 -5.64 4.34 8.73
C ARG A 163 -6.14 5.28 9.81
N PHE A 164 -7.36 5.05 10.33
CA PHE A 164 -8.03 5.90 11.31
C PHE A 164 -7.81 5.44 12.75
N GLY A 165 -7.00 4.40 12.96
CA GLY A 165 -6.74 3.82 14.27
C GLY A 165 -7.91 3.00 14.80
N ARG A 166 -7.73 2.40 15.99
CA ARG A 166 -8.79 1.62 16.64
C ARG A 166 -10.00 2.52 16.90
N ASN A 167 -11.18 2.09 16.46
CA ASN A 167 -12.46 2.80 16.63
C ASN A 167 -12.41 4.27 16.19
N ALA A 168 -11.71 4.57 15.09
CA ALA A 168 -11.51 5.93 14.58
C ALA A 168 -10.79 6.90 15.54
N GLY A 169 -10.13 6.42 16.59
CA GLY A 169 -9.52 7.27 17.61
C GLY A 169 -8.41 8.20 17.11
N ASN A 170 -7.80 7.94 15.96
CA ASN A 170 -6.87 8.92 15.36
C ASN A 170 -7.60 10.14 14.78
N LEU A 171 -8.86 10.00 14.35
CA LEU A 171 -9.68 11.12 13.86
C LEU A 171 -10.10 12.03 15.00
N GLU A 172 -10.53 11.48 16.14
CA GLU A 172 -10.84 12.27 17.33
C GLU A 172 -9.63 13.09 17.81
N LYS A 173 -8.45 12.47 17.78
CA LYS A 173 -7.19 13.16 18.12
C LYS A 173 -6.81 14.21 17.07
N ALA A 174 -7.10 13.94 15.79
CA ALA A 174 -6.90 14.92 14.73
C ALA A 174 -7.82 16.13 14.88
N GLU A 175 -9.09 15.93 15.22
CA GLU A 175 -10.05 16.99 15.53
C GLU A 175 -9.58 17.84 16.71
N ALA A 176 -9.19 17.18 17.80
CA ALA A 176 -8.66 17.84 18.97
C ALA A 176 -7.45 18.74 18.64
N LEU A 177 -6.55 18.25 17.78
CA LEU A 177 -5.35 18.97 17.36
C LEU A 177 -5.65 20.12 16.38
N LEU A 178 -6.46 19.85 15.35
CA LEU A 178 -6.66 20.75 14.20
C LEU A 178 -7.78 21.76 14.41
N VAL A 179 -8.82 21.41 15.16
CA VAL A 179 -10.04 22.21 15.35
C VAL A 179 -10.10 22.79 16.75
N GLN A 180 -9.88 21.96 17.77
CA GLN A 180 -9.98 22.37 19.18
C GLN A 180 -8.69 23.02 19.72
N GLY A 181 -7.63 23.09 18.90
CA GLY A 181 -6.37 23.74 19.26
C GLY A 181 -5.54 23.01 20.33
N LYS A 182 -5.82 21.73 20.62
CA LYS A 182 -5.01 20.95 21.56
C LYS A 182 -3.59 20.75 21.02
N ARG A 183 -2.59 20.83 21.90
CA ARG A 183 -1.19 20.64 21.53
C ARG A 183 -0.78 19.18 21.71
N VAL A 184 -0.23 18.60 20.66
CA VAL A 184 0.47 17.30 20.71
C VAL A 184 1.96 17.61 20.61
N LYS A 185 2.79 17.22 21.58
CA LYS A 185 4.25 17.51 21.53
C LYS A 185 5.01 16.57 20.60
N ASP A 186 4.56 15.33 20.52
CA ASP A 186 5.18 14.28 19.70
C ASP A 186 4.90 14.52 18.21
N ARG A 187 5.95 14.80 17.44
CA ARG A 187 5.87 15.06 16.00
C ARG A 187 5.44 13.84 15.18
N PHE A 188 5.81 12.65 15.61
CA PHE A 188 5.40 11.41 14.93
C PHE A 188 3.90 11.20 15.09
N LEU A 189 3.37 11.36 16.31
CA LEU A 189 1.93 11.28 16.57
C LEU A 189 1.15 12.38 15.83
N GLN A 190 1.67 13.61 15.79
CA GLN A 190 1.07 14.67 14.94
C GLN A 190 0.95 14.23 13.48
N GLY A 191 2.01 13.64 12.92
CA GLY A 191 2.02 13.11 11.55
C GLY A 191 0.93 12.07 11.31
N ILE A 192 0.72 11.16 12.27
CA ILE A 192 -0.37 10.16 12.23
C ILE A 192 -1.73 10.85 12.21
N TYR A 193 -1.97 11.83 13.07
CA TYR A 193 -3.26 12.52 13.16
C TYR A 193 -3.55 13.35 11.90
N PHE A 194 -2.54 14.04 11.35
CA PHE A 194 -2.68 14.72 10.07
C PHE A 194 -2.93 13.75 8.92
N SER A 195 -2.33 12.55 8.95
CA SER A 195 -2.60 11.50 7.95
C SER A 195 -4.05 11.01 8.06
N ALA A 196 -4.57 10.80 9.27
CA ALA A 196 -5.94 10.36 9.46
C ALA A 196 -6.94 11.40 8.92
N ALA A 197 -6.79 12.68 9.29
CA ALA A 197 -7.69 13.74 8.84
C ALA A 197 -7.76 13.89 7.32
N ARG A 198 -6.60 13.99 6.63
CA ARG A 198 -6.59 14.15 5.17
C ARG A 198 -7.13 12.92 4.43
N SER A 199 -6.87 11.71 4.94
CA SER A 199 -7.40 10.47 4.38
C SER A 199 -8.91 10.38 4.53
N TRP A 200 -9.46 10.89 5.64
CA TRP A 200 -10.90 10.92 5.87
C TRP A 200 -11.59 11.91 4.93
N ILE A 201 -11.03 13.11 4.75
CA ILE A 201 -11.55 14.09 3.78
C ILE A 201 -11.51 13.54 2.35
N PHE A 202 -10.41 12.87 1.98
CA PHE A 202 -10.32 12.19 0.69
C PHE A 202 -11.43 11.14 0.52
N ASN A 203 -11.65 10.27 1.53
CA ASN A 203 -12.69 9.26 1.47
C ASN A 203 -14.08 9.88 1.35
N LEU A 204 -14.37 11.00 2.04
CA LEU A 204 -15.64 11.72 1.89
C LEU A 204 -15.88 12.18 0.46
N ILE A 205 -14.87 12.81 -0.16
CA ILE A 205 -14.98 13.32 -1.53
C ILE A 205 -15.17 12.16 -2.52
N LEU A 206 -14.38 11.10 -2.37
CA LEU A 206 -14.51 9.89 -3.19
C LEU A 206 -15.88 9.24 -2.98
N ALA A 207 -16.40 9.22 -1.76
CA ALA A 207 -17.73 8.70 -1.46
C ALA A 207 -18.83 9.47 -2.18
N GLU A 208 -18.77 10.81 -2.23
CA GLU A 208 -19.72 11.59 -3.02
C GLU A 208 -19.66 11.24 -4.50
N ARG A 209 -18.45 11.08 -5.07
CA ARG A 209 -18.32 10.63 -6.47
C ARG A 209 -18.88 9.24 -6.72
N VAL A 210 -18.71 8.33 -5.76
CA VAL A 210 -19.28 6.98 -5.87
C VAL A 210 -20.80 7.03 -5.82
N ARG A 211 -21.40 7.84 -4.93
CA ARG A 211 -22.87 8.02 -4.89
C ARG A 211 -23.41 8.66 -6.18
N ALA A 212 -22.65 9.61 -6.75
CA ALA A 212 -22.99 10.24 -8.03
C ALA A 212 -22.73 9.34 -9.25
N GLY A 213 -22.09 8.17 -9.07
CA GLY A 213 -21.76 7.25 -10.17
C GLY A 213 -20.61 7.71 -11.09
N ASN A 214 -19.85 8.74 -10.69
CA ASN A 214 -18.83 9.40 -11.52
C ASN A 214 -17.39 9.27 -10.96
N TRP A 215 -17.16 8.30 -10.06
CA TRP A 215 -15.86 8.07 -9.41
C TRP A 215 -14.75 7.59 -10.36
N CYS A 216 -15.10 6.99 -11.49
CA CYS A 216 -14.19 6.46 -12.51
C CYS A 216 -14.49 7.07 -13.89
N SER A 217 -14.81 8.36 -13.91
CA SER A 217 -15.04 9.16 -15.12
C SER A 217 -14.42 10.53 -14.91
N VAL A 218 -14.00 11.18 -15.98
CA VAL A 218 -13.50 12.55 -15.92
C VAL A 218 -14.65 13.56 -15.90
N LEU A 219 -14.51 14.62 -15.12
CA LEU A 219 -15.33 15.83 -15.18
C LEU A 219 -14.46 17.03 -15.55
N ALA A 220 -15.05 18.06 -16.16
CA ALA A 220 -14.35 19.33 -16.37
C ALA A 220 -13.90 19.91 -15.02
N GLY A 221 -12.62 20.30 -14.93
CA GLY A 221 -11.95 20.72 -13.70
C GLY A 221 -11.23 19.60 -12.95
N ASP A 222 -11.42 18.33 -13.32
CA ASP A 222 -10.76 17.24 -12.62
C ASP A 222 -9.24 17.33 -12.72
N VAL A 223 -8.56 17.10 -11.59
CA VAL A 223 -7.13 16.84 -11.62
C VAL A 223 -6.94 15.36 -12.00
N MET A 224 -6.26 15.14 -13.12
CA MET A 224 -5.92 13.81 -13.62
C MET A 224 -4.49 13.46 -13.22
N GLN A 225 -4.23 12.19 -12.90
CA GLN A 225 -2.89 11.68 -12.62
C GLN A 225 -2.52 10.57 -13.61
N LEU A 226 -1.34 10.69 -14.22
CA LEU A 226 -0.80 9.66 -15.12
C LEU A 226 -0.35 8.42 -14.32
N SER A 227 -0.73 7.24 -14.81
CA SER A 227 -0.34 5.95 -14.23
C SER A 227 1.18 5.79 -14.18
N GLY A 228 1.68 5.24 -13.07
CA GLY A 228 3.12 5.01 -12.87
C GLY A 228 3.96 6.27 -12.58
N SER A 229 3.35 7.45 -12.47
CA SER A 229 4.08 8.69 -12.15
C SER A 229 3.35 9.59 -11.15
N HIS A 230 3.98 10.69 -10.77
CA HIS A 230 3.37 11.76 -9.96
C HIS A 230 2.89 12.95 -10.80
N SER A 231 2.91 12.82 -12.13
CA SER A 231 2.48 13.89 -13.04
C SER A 231 0.97 14.06 -13.00
N ILE A 232 0.54 15.32 -12.84
CA ILE A 232 -0.86 15.71 -12.74
C ILE A 232 -1.19 16.89 -13.66
N PHE A 233 -2.43 17.01 -14.11
CA PHE A 233 -2.94 18.12 -14.94
C PHE A 233 -4.44 18.32 -14.74
N VAL A 234 -4.99 19.49 -15.07
CA VAL A 234 -6.45 19.75 -15.06
C VAL A 234 -7.07 19.27 -16.38
N ALA A 235 -8.16 18.53 -16.29
CA ALA A 235 -9.01 18.19 -17.42
C ALA A 235 -10.02 19.32 -17.68
N GLU A 236 -9.71 20.22 -18.59
CA GLU A 236 -10.67 21.25 -19.04
C GLU A 236 -11.42 20.84 -20.31
N ASN A 237 -10.72 20.16 -21.23
CA ASN A 237 -11.20 19.76 -22.55
C ASN A 237 -10.92 18.28 -22.81
N ASP A 238 -11.33 17.78 -23.98
CA ASP A 238 -11.05 16.41 -24.46
C ASP A 238 -11.52 15.29 -23.52
N LEU A 239 -12.61 15.54 -22.78
CA LEU A 239 -13.13 14.64 -21.75
C LEU A 239 -13.40 13.22 -22.28
N ILE A 240 -13.83 13.08 -23.53
CA ILE A 240 -14.09 11.78 -24.18
C ILE A 240 -12.79 10.99 -24.33
N GLU A 241 -11.70 11.63 -24.78
CA GLU A 241 -10.40 10.97 -24.89
C GLU A 241 -9.85 10.60 -23.52
N LEU A 242 -9.99 11.50 -22.54
CA LEU A 242 -9.57 11.25 -21.17
C LEU A 242 -10.32 10.07 -20.54
N ASP A 243 -11.63 9.94 -20.75
CA ASP A 243 -12.40 8.76 -20.33
C ASP A 243 -11.89 7.46 -20.97
N GLN A 244 -11.52 7.49 -22.26
CA GLN A 244 -10.91 6.32 -22.91
C GLN A 244 -9.57 5.95 -22.27
N ARG A 245 -8.76 6.95 -21.90
CA ARG A 245 -7.49 6.73 -21.19
C ARG A 245 -7.69 6.22 -19.76
N ILE A 246 -8.76 6.62 -19.08
CA ILE A 246 -9.18 6.04 -17.78
C ILE A 246 -9.52 4.55 -17.95
N LEU A 247 -10.33 4.21 -18.95
CA LEU A 247 -10.69 2.81 -19.24
C LEU A 247 -9.46 1.97 -19.62
N ALA A 248 -8.51 2.56 -20.34
CA ALA A 248 -7.22 1.94 -20.65
C ALA A 248 -6.25 1.90 -19.45
N LYS A 249 -6.63 2.48 -18.31
CA LYS A 249 -5.83 2.57 -17.06
C LYS A 249 -4.51 3.33 -17.23
N ASP A 250 -4.45 4.22 -18.21
CA ASP A 250 -3.30 5.09 -18.47
C ASP A 250 -3.27 6.32 -17.54
N LEU A 251 -4.45 6.73 -17.05
CA LEU A 251 -4.60 7.80 -16.07
C LEU A 251 -5.84 7.59 -15.20
N SER A 252 -5.97 8.38 -14.14
CA SER A 252 -7.12 8.34 -13.25
C SER A 252 -7.47 9.73 -12.68
N PRO A 253 -8.76 10.00 -12.37
CA PRO A 253 -9.12 11.17 -11.58
C PRO A 253 -8.47 11.10 -10.20
N ALA A 254 -7.80 12.17 -9.79
CA ALA A 254 -7.15 12.28 -8.49
C ALA A 254 -8.06 12.99 -7.48
N GLY A 255 -8.11 12.46 -6.26
CA GLY A 255 -8.78 13.11 -5.14
C GLY A 255 -7.81 13.97 -4.31
N PRO A 256 -8.25 15.09 -3.74
CA PRO A 256 -7.37 15.97 -2.98
C PRO A 256 -6.98 15.33 -1.63
N LEU A 257 -5.74 15.59 -1.22
CA LEU A 257 -5.25 15.30 0.14
C LEU A 257 -4.87 16.62 0.81
N PRO A 258 -5.79 17.25 1.56
CA PRO A 258 -5.60 18.60 2.08
C PRO A 258 -4.32 18.77 2.92
N GLY A 259 -3.65 19.90 2.72
CA GLY A 259 -2.43 20.27 3.43
C GLY A 259 -1.76 21.50 2.83
N LYS A 260 -0.78 22.06 3.54
CA LYS A 260 0.02 23.18 3.03
C LYS A 260 1.09 22.65 2.07
N ARG A 261 0.97 22.93 0.77
CA ARG A 261 2.04 22.77 -0.24
C ARG A 261 2.05 23.95 -1.19
N LYS A 262 3.24 24.30 -1.70
CA LYS A 262 3.45 25.49 -2.55
C LYS A 262 3.02 25.31 -4.02
N ASN A 263 2.99 24.08 -4.54
CA ASN A 263 2.73 23.82 -5.95
C ASN A 263 1.73 22.65 -6.09
N MET A 264 0.44 22.95 -6.15
CA MET A 264 -0.56 21.98 -6.59
C MET A 264 -1.35 22.60 -7.73
N VAL A 265 -1.71 21.76 -8.69
CA VAL A 265 -2.67 22.11 -9.74
C VAL A 265 -4.00 22.48 -9.05
N GLN A 266 -4.62 23.59 -9.48
CA GLN A 266 -5.93 24.02 -9.00
C GLN A 266 -6.96 23.59 -10.04
N GLY A 267 -7.87 22.70 -9.65
CA GLY A 267 -8.99 22.19 -10.43
C GLY A 267 -10.23 22.09 -9.55
#